data_AF-A0A9D5ZI64-F1
#
_entry.id   AF-A0A9D5ZI64-F1
#
_cell.length_a   1.000
_cell.length_b   1.000
_cell.length_c   1.000
_cell.angle_alpha   90.00
_cell.angle_beta   90.00
_cell.angle_gamma   90.00
#
_symmetry.space_group_name_H-M   'P 1'
#
loop_
_entity.id
_entity.type
_entity.pdbx_description
1 polymer ?
#
loop_
_entity_poly.entity_id
_entity_poly.type
_entity_poly.pdbx_seq_one_letter_code
_entity_poly.pdbx_strand_id
1 'polypeptide(L)' 'MSLTLTQNASQKLTSLLQEENNPNLKLRIFVSGGGCSGFQYGFTF' A
#
# COMPACT_ATOMS: atom_id res chain seq x y z
N MET A 1 4.74 16.37 -5.72
CA MET A 1 4.23 15.55 -4.59
C MET A 1 5.06 14.28 -4.54
N SER A 2 5.86 14.08 -3.49
CA SER A 2 6.71 12.89 -3.33
C SER A 2 6.11 11.97 -2.27
N LEU A 3 5.93 10.69 -2.59
CA LEU A 3 5.55 9.66 -1.63
C LEU A 3 6.83 9.00 -1.10
N THR A 4 7.03 9.04 0.22
CA THR A 4 8.18 8.41 0.87
C THR A 4 7.78 7.09 1.48
N LEU A 5 8.50 6.03 1.13
CA LEU A 5 8.30 4.69 1.71
C LEU A 5 9.44 4.41 2.69
N THR A 6 9.10 4.01 3.92
CA THR A 6 10.12 3.62 4.90
C THR A 6 10.74 2.28 4.53
N GLN A 7 11.98 2.06 4.96
CA GLN A 7 12.70 0.82 4.65
C GLN A 7 11.95 -0.44 5.11
N ASN A 8 11.32 -0.39 6.29
CA ASN A 8 10.50 -1.48 6.82
C ASN A 8 9.27 -1.76 5.95
N ALA A 9 8.61 -0.71 5.43
CA ALA A 9 7.46 -0.88 4.55
C ALA A 9 7.85 -1.50 3.20
N SER A 10 8.98 -1.08 2.62
CA SER A 10 9.53 -1.66 1.39
C SER A 10 9.85 -3.15 1.55
N GLN A 11 10.45 -3.54 2.67
CA GLN A 11 10.74 -4.95 2.96
C GLN A 11 9.45 -5.77 3.04
N LYS A 12 8.44 -5.29 3.78
CA LYS A 12 7.17 -6.01 3.92
C LYS A 12 6.45 -6.18 2.59
N LEU A 13 6.43 -5.14 1.75
CA LEU A 13 5.87 -5.22 0.40
C LEU A 13 6.61 -6.21 -0.49
N THR A 14 7.93 -6.23 -0.42
CA THR A 14 8.76 -7.17 -1.19
C THR A 14 8.48 -8.61 -0.80
N SER A 15 8.35 -8.90 0.51
CA SER A 15 7.98 -10.25 0.98
C SER A 15 6.60 -10.67 0.45
N LEU A 16 5.60 -9.79 0.52
CA LEU A 16 4.25 -10.09 0.02
C LEU A 16 4.22 -10.32 -1.50
N LEU A 17 5.00 -9.55 -2.26
CA LEU A 17 5.15 -9.74 -3.71
C LEU A 17 5.81 -11.09 -4.07
N GLN A 18 6.79 -11.53 -3.27
CA GLN A 18 7.46 -12.81 -3.44
C GLN A 18 6.55 -13.99 -3.10
N GLU A 19 5.70 -13.84 -2.07
CA GLU A 19 4.71 -14.85 -1.65
C GLU A 19 3.65 -15.12 -2.74
N GLU A 20 3.17 -14.06 -3.42
CA GLU A 20 2.14 -14.17 -4.46
C GLU A 20 2.66 -14.70 -5.81
N ASN A 21 3.99 -14.72 -6.03
CA ASN A 21 4.65 -15.15 -7.28
C ASN A 21 3.99 -14.58 -8.56
N ASN A 22 3.47 -13.36 -8.48
CA ASN A 22 2.75 -12.70 -9.57
C ASN A 22 3.49 -11.43 -9.99
N PRO A 23 4.16 -11.44 -11.15
CA PRO A 23 4.91 -10.27 -11.64
C PRO A 23 4.02 -9.08 -12.02
N ASN A 24 2.70 -9.27 -12.08
CA ASN A 24 1.73 -8.20 -12.37
C ASN A 24 1.08 -7.62 -11.11
N LEU A 25 1.41 -8.10 -9.92
CA LEU A 25 0.84 -7.61 -8.66
C LEU A 25 1.31 -6.17 -8.39
N LYS A 26 0.39 -5.26 -8.05
CA LYS A 26 0.71 -3.83 -7.87
C LYS A 26 0.04 -3.29 -6.63
N LEU A 27 0.85 -2.71 -5.74
CA LEU A 27 0.30 -2.00 -4.58
C LEU A 27 -0.53 -0.79 -5.05
N ARG A 28 -1.81 -0.80 -4.68
CA ARG A 28 -2.74 0.32 -4.84
C ARG A 28 -3.02 0.94 -3.48
N ILE A 29 -2.73 2.22 -3.36
CA ILE A 29 -3.11 3.04 -2.20
C ILE A 29 -4.35 3.83 -2.58
N PHE A 30 -5.35 3.87 -1.70
CA PHE A 30 -6.56 4.65 -1.91
C PHE A 30 -6.95 5.40 -0.65
N VAL A 31 -7.68 6.50 -0.86
CA VAL A 31 -8.25 7.31 0.21
C VAL A 31 -9.76 7.18 0.12
N SER A 32 -10.39 6.86 1.24
CA SER A 32 -11.84 6.83 1.39
C SER A 32 -12.30 7.93 2.35
N GLY A 33 -13.51 8.43 2.14
CA GLY A 33 -14.15 9.36 3.06
C GLY A 33 -14.52 8.64 4.35
N GLY A 34 -14.02 9.12 5.49
CA GLY A 34 -14.29 8.58 6.82
C GLY A 34 -15.40 9.30 7.59
N GLY A 35 -16.20 10.14 6.90
CA GLY A 35 -17.27 10.92 7.52
C GLY A 35 -16.72 12.03 8.43
N CYS A 36 -17.32 12.22 9.61
CA CYS A 36 -16.89 13.24 10.59
C CYS A 36 -15.48 13.00 11.15
N SER A 37 -14.90 11.82 10.93
CA SER A 37 -13.57 11.43 11.41
C SER A 37 -12.44 11.68 10.39
N GLY A 38 -12.74 12.31 9.24
CA GLY A 38 -11.73 12.69 8.24
C GLY A 38 -11.57 11.67 7.11
N PHE A 39 -10.34 11.31 6.77
CA PHE A 39 -10.00 10.42 5.65
C PHE A 39 -9.42 9.09 6.15
N GLN A 40 -9.80 8.01 5.48
CA GLN A 40 -9.25 6.67 5.72
C GLN A 40 -8.32 6.28 4.59
N TYR A 41 -7.13 5.82 4.94
CA TYR A 41 -6.11 5.37 3.99
C TYR A 41 -6.13 3.85 3.94
N GLY A 42 -6.39 3.28 2.78
CA GLY A 42 -6.38 1.86 2.53
C GLY A 42 -5.29 1.47 1.53
N PHE A 43 -4.89 0.20 1.58
CA PHE A 43 -3.96 -0.41 0.64
C PHE A 43 -4.49 -1.76 0.17
N THR A 44 -4.28 -2.10 -1.09
CA THR A 44 -4.65 -3.37 -1.72
C THR A 44 -3.63 -3.73 -2.81
N PHE A 45 -3.61 -4.97 -3.28
CA PHE A 45 -2.64 -5.50 -4.25
C PHE A 45 -3.30 -5.85 -5.59
#